data_AF-A0A8J7KW22-F1
#
_entry.id   AF-A0A8J7KW22-F1
#
_cell.length_a   1.000
_cell.length_b   1.000
_cell.length_c   1.000
_cell.angle_alpha   90.00
_cell.angle_beta   90.00
_cell.angle_gamma   90.00
#
_symmetry.space_group_name_H-M   'P 1'
#
loop_
_entity.id
_entity.type
_entity.pdbx_description
1 polymer ?
#
loop_
_entity_poly.entity_id
_entity_poly.type
_entity_poly.pdbx_seq_one_letter_code
_entity_poly.pdbx_strand_id
1 'polypeptide(L)'
;MITSSRRVGEDVTDPLLARTATRLADRHHQHPDDAGRWAAGCTQAWPCPMSQWAVRAGAAARGPWHEAWTFRHDILAAGITVAG
;
A
#
# COMPACT_ATOMS: atom_id res chain seq x y z
N MET A 1 22.22 7.77 -26.97
CA MET A 1 20.91 7.40 -26.41
C MET A 1 21.14 6.32 -25.37
N ILE A 2 20.96 6.61 -24.08
CA ILE A 2 21.11 5.61 -23.02
C ILE A 2 19.69 5.17 -22.63
N THR A 3 19.29 3.98 -23.05
CA THR A 3 18.09 3.33 -22.53
C THR A 3 18.46 2.68 -21.21
N SER A 4 18.19 3.38 -20.10
CA SER A 4 18.34 2.82 -18.77
C SER A 4 17.17 1.88 -18.52
N SER A 5 17.44 0.58 -18.49
CA SER A 5 16.46 -0.45 -18.10
C SER A 5 16.18 -0.34 -16.60
N ARG A 6 15.28 0.58 -16.23
CA ARG A 6 14.81 0.75 -14.86
C ARG A 6 14.09 -0.53 -14.41
N ARG A 7 14.61 -1.20 -13.37
CA ARG A 7 13.98 -2.41 -12.82
C ARG A 7 12.81 -1.99 -11.92
N VAL A 8 11.76 -2.80 -11.87
CA VAL A 8 10.52 -2.61 -11.07
C VAL A 8 10.75 -2.39 -9.55
N GLY A 9 12.00 -2.47 -9.06
CA GLY A 9 12.39 -2.11 -7.69
C GLY A 9 13.07 -0.73 -7.52
N GLU A 10 13.46 -0.04 -8.59
CA GLU A 10 14.16 1.26 -8.52
C GLU A 10 13.21 2.45 -8.36
N ASP A 11 11.92 2.30 -8.64
CA ASP A 11 10.89 3.35 -8.48
C ASP A 11 10.29 3.41 -7.08
N VAL A 12 10.82 2.65 -6.11
CA VAL A 12 10.33 2.66 -4.73
C VAL A 12 11.19 3.57 -3.87
N THR A 13 10.66 4.74 -3.55
CA THR A 13 11.27 5.73 -2.67
C THR A 13 11.28 5.29 -1.20
N ASP A 14 10.25 4.56 -0.75
CA ASP A 14 10.21 3.96 0.60
C ASP A 14 9.88 2.45 0.56
N PRO A 15 10.91 1.59 0.65
CA PRO A 15 10.73 0.13 0.63
C PRO A 15 9.97 -0.43 1.83
N LEU A 16 10.01 0.23 3.00
CA LEU A 16 9.23 -0.20 4.16
C LEU A 16 7.75 0.08 3.93
N LEU A 17 7.43 1.26 3.42
CA LEU A 17 6.06 1.61 3.08
C LEU A 17 5.50 0.70 1.97
N ALA A 18 6.32 0.36 0.96
CA ALA A 18 5.93 -0.60 -0.08
C ALA A 18 5.60 -1.99 0.50
N ARG A 19 6.42 -2.50 1.43
CA ARG A 19 6.12 -3.77 2.11
C ARG A 19 4.84 -3.71 2.93
N THR A 20 4.61 -2.60 3.63
CA THR A 20 3.36 -2.37 4.36
C THR A 20 2.16 -2.37 3.41
N ALA A 21 2.28 -1.69 2.27
CA ALA A 21 1.23 -1.68 1.24
C ALA A 21 0.89 -3.09 0.74
N THR A 22 1.91 -3.90 0.41
CA THR A 22 1.71 -5.29 -0.02
C THR A 22 1.02 -6.12 1.06
N ARG A 23 1.46 -6.03 2.33
CA ARG A 23 0.83 -6.79 3.43
C ARG A 23 -0.63 -6.40 3.67
N LEU A 24 -0.91 -5.10 3.61
CA LEU A 24 -2.29 -4.62 3.71
C LEU A 24 -3.12 -5.10 2.53
N ALA A 25 -2.56 -5.12 1.32
CA ALA A 25 -3.24 -5.65 0.15
C ALA A 25 -3.50 -7.15 0.27
N ASP A 26 -2.52 -7.97 0.66
CA ASP A 26 -2.69 -9.42 0.80
C ASP A 26 -3.82 -9.80 1.76
N ARG A 27 -4.06 -8.97 2.79
CA ARG A 27 -5.11 -9.21 3.80
C ARG A 27 -6.45 -8.55 3.48
N HIS A 28 -6.47 -7.44 2.76
CA HIS A 28 -7.65 -6.58 2.60
C HIS A 28 -8.05 -6.31 1.15
N HIS A 29 -7.29 -6.82 0.17
CA HIS A 29 -7.60 -6.61 -1.23
C HIS A 29 -8.57 -7.66 -1.76
N GLN A 30 -9.62 -7.17 -2.40
CA GLN A 30 -10.41 -7.90 -3.37
C GLN A 30 -10.36 -7.12 -4.69
N HIS A 31 -10.58 -7.83 -5.80
CA HIS A 31 -10.45 -7.24 -7.13
C HIS A 31 -11.41 -6.04 -7.28
N PRO A 32 -11.11 -5.06 -8.15
CA PRO A 32 -12.03 -3.95 -8.42
C PRO A 32 -13.46 -4.38 -8.78
N ASP A 33 -13.60 -5.58 -9.35
CA ASP A 33 -14.88 -6.19 -9.73
C ASP A 33 -15.68 -6.79 -8.54
N ASP A 34 -15.07 -6.83 -7.36
CA ASP A 34 -15.64 -7.37 -6.11
C ASP A 34 -16.29 -6.28 -5.24
N ALA A 35 -16.66 -5.13 -5.80
CA ALA A 35 -17.33 -4.06 -5.08
C ALA A 35 -18.55 -4.59 -4.28
N GLY A 36 -18.54 -4.36 -2.97
CA GLY A 36 -19.58 -4.82 -2.05
C GLY A 36 -19.41 -6.26 -1.54
N ARG A 37 -18.44 -7.03 -2.04
CA ARG A 37 -18.11 -8.36 -1.51
C ARG A 37 -17.21 -8.26 -0.28
N TRP A 38 -17.25 -9.29 0.56
CA TRP A 38 -16.45 -9.34 1.78
C TRP A 38 -15.10 -10.02 1.50
N ALA A 39 -14.00 -9.35 1.85
CA ALA A 39 -12.67 -9.92 1.67
C ALA A 39 -12.43 -11.09 2.62
N ALA A 40 -11.86 -12.19 2.11
CA ALA A 40 -11.49 -13.32 2.94
C ALA A 40 -10.43 -12.86 3.97
N GLY A 41 -10.83 -12.78 5.24
CA GLY A 41 -9.99 -12.22 6.31
C GLY A 41 -10.30 -10.77 6.71
N CYS A 42 -11.29 -10.14 6.08
CA CYS A 42 -11.87 -8.85 6.47
C CYS A 42 -13.36 -9.00 6.73
N THR A 43 -13.86 -8.47 7.85
CA THR A 43 -15.28 -8.50 8.20
C THR A 43 -16.09 -7.37 7.56
N GLN A 44 -15.49 -6.65 6.60
CA GLN A 44 -16.07 -5.48 5.95
C GLN A 44 -16.14 -5.70 4.44
N ALA A 45 -17.15 -5.10 3.81
CA ALA A 45 -17.26 -5.08 2.35
C ALA A 45 -16.12 -4.26 1.74
N TRP A 46 -15.62 -4.72 0.59
CA TRP A 46 -14.65 -4.00 -0.20
C TRP A 46 -15.34 -2.84 -0.95
N PRO A 47 -14.72 -1.64 -1.03
CA PRO A 47 -13.43 -1.28 -0.44
C PRO A 47 -13.54 -0.94 1.05
N CYS A 48 -12.84 -1.69 1.90
CA CYS A 48 -12.74 -1.39 3.33
C CYS A 48 -11.65 -0.34 3.59
N PRO A 49 -11.63 0.35 4.76
CA PRO A 49 -10.63 1.38 5.05
C PRO A 49 -9.19 0.89 4.88
N MET A 50 -8.88 -0.34 5.28
CA MET A 50 -7.52 -0.91 5.16
C MET A 50 -7.12 -1.16 3.69
N SER A 51 -8.07 -1.51 2.83
CA SER A 51 -7.80 -1.65 1.38
C SER A 51 -7.44 -0.29 0.75
N GLN A 52 -8.05 0.79 1.22
CA GLN A 52 -7.73 2.15 0.77
C GLN A 52 -6.35 2.58 1.29
N TRP A 53 -5.99 2.23 2.53
CA TRP A 53 -4.64 2.42 3.06
C TRP A 53 -3.60 1.67 2.24
N ALA A 54 -3.87 0.42 1.83
CA ALA A 54 -2.96 -0.36 0.99
C ALA A 54 -2.66 0.34 -0.34
N VAL A 55 -3.71 0.81 -1.03
CA VAL A 55 -3.58 1.50 -2.32
C VAL A 55 -2.78 2.81 -2.16
N ARG A 56 -3.15 3.62 -1.17
CA ARG A 56 -2.48 4.91 -0.91
C ARG A 56 -1.02 4.71 -0.47
N ALA A 57 -0.74 3.71 0.37
CA ALA A 57 0.61 3.35 0.76
C ALA A 57 1.46 2.92 -0.44
N GLY A 58 0.90 2.11 -1.35
CA GLY A 58 1.59 1.68 -2.55
C GLY A 58 1.91 2.83 -3.51
N ALA A 59 0.99 3.79 -3.65
CA ALA A 59 1.21 5.00 -4.43
C ALA A 59 2.28 5.89 -3.78
N ALA A 60 2.15 6.19 -2.49
CA ALA A 60 3.09 7.04 -1.75
C ALA A 60 4.51 6.43 -1.69
N ALA A 61 4.62 5.10 -1.59
CA ALA A 61 5.91 4.41 -1.60
C ALA A 61 6.72 4.60 -2.89
N ARG A 62 6.04 4.91 -4.01
CA ARG A 62 6.65 5.21 -5.32
C ARG A 62 6.67 6.72 -5.63
N GLY A 63 6.11 7.55 -4.74
CA GLY A 63 6.06 9.00 -4.88
C GLY A 63 7.32 9.69 -4.37
N PRO A 64 7.32 11.03 -4.32
CA PRO A 64 8.38 11.81 -3.70
C PRO A 64 8.64 11.41 -2.25
N TRP A 65 9.89 11.54 -1.80
CA TRP A 65 10.29 11.12 -0.44
C TRP A 65 9.47 11.76 0.68
N HIS A 66 9.10 13.03 0.54
CA HIS A 66 8.26 13.74 1.51
C HIS A 66 6.87 13.08 1.64
N GLU A 67 6.24 12.68 0.52
CA GLU A 67 4.94 12.00 0.56
C GLU A 67 5.05 10.62 1.21
N ALA A 68 6.08 9.86 0.84
CA ALA A 68 6.33 8.55 1.43
C ALA A 68 6.57 8.63 2.95
N TRP A 69 7.38 9.59 3.38
CA TRP A 69 7.68 9.82 4.79
C TRP A 69 6.43 10.19 5.58
N THR A 70 5.65 11.17 5.09
CA THR A 70 4.41 11.60 5.75
C THR A 70 3.43 10.45 5.85
N PHE A 71 3.23 9.71 4.75
CA PHE A 71 2.26 8.61 4.74
C PHE A 71 2.66 7.47 5.67
N ARG A 72 3.97 7.19 5.81
CA ARG A 72 4.46 6.22 6.78
C ARG A 72 4.14 6.65 8.22
N HIS A 73 4.26 7.93 8.54
CA HIS A 73 3.87 8.46 9.85
C HIS A 73 2.36 8.46 10.07
N ASP A 74 1.57 8.73 9.03
CA ASP A 74 0.11 8.62 9.09
C ASP A 74 -0.34 7.18 9.43
N ILE A 75 0.30 6.17 8.82
CA ILE A 75 0.06 4.75 9.13
C ILE A 75 0.39 4.44 10.59
N LEU A 76 1.54 4.93 11.08
CA LEU A 76 1.96 4.74 12.47
C LEU A 76 0.99 5.42 13.44
N ALA A 77 0.58 6.66 13.16
CA ALA A 77 -0.39 7.41 13.95
C ALA A 77 -1.78 6.74 13.97
N ALA A 78 -2.16 6.09 12.87
CA ALA A 78 -3.39 5.30 12.77
C ALA A 78 -3.32 3.95 13.52
N GLY A 79 -2.20 3.62 14.17
CA GLY A 79 -2.01 2.37 14.91
C GLY A 79 -1.91 1.13 14.00
N ILE A 80 -1.69 1.33 12.70
CA ILE A 80 -1.56 0.24 11.73
C ILE A 80 -0.15 -0.34 11.89
N THR A 81 -0.05 -1.39 12.70
CA THR A 81 1.23 -2.01 13.02
C THR A 81 1.76 -2.80 11.82
N VAL A 82 2.96 -2.43 11.39
CA VAL A 82 3.78 -3.20 10.45
C VAL A 82 4.39 -4.37 11.25
N ALA A 83 3.60 -5.39 11.58
CA ALA A 83 4.16 -6.59 12.20
C ALA A 83 5.19 -7.19 11.23
N GLY A 84 6.43 -7.33 11.72
CA GLY A 84 7.65 -7.69 10.98
C GLY A 84 7.53 -8.90 10.09
#